data_AF-A0AAE6NG87-F1
#
_entry.id   AF-A0AAE6NG87-F1
#
_cell.length_a   1.000
_cell.length_b   1.000
_cell.length_c   1.000
_cell.angle_alpha   90.00
_cell.angle_beta   90.00
_cell.angle_gamma   90.00
#
_symmetry.space_group_name_H-M   'P 1'
#
loop_
_entity.id
_entity.type
_entity.pdbx_description
1 polymer ?
#
loop_
_entity_poly.entity_id
_entity_poly.type
_entity_poly.pdbx_seq_one_letter_code
_entity_poly.pdbx_strand_id
1 'polypeptide(L)'
;MLASLPLVYLLVLAAAATSLFCFSMTKWIPGRKGRTVFPLVSAACCLGMILVGRIQYQHWPVQHMLILYSFAWVGLTIGLFPARKLMHKYATEINAGVKREKYDVPARYQVSAISSVIIGSLLGIILS
;
A
#
# COMPACT_ATOMS: atom_id res chain seq x y z
N MET A 1 -11.25 -4.22 -18.27
CA MET A 1 -12.29 -3.17 -18.54
C MET A 1 -11.89 -1.80 -18.01
N LEU A 2 -11.06 -1.70 -16.96
CA LEU A 2 -10.52 -0.43 -16.47
C LEU A 2 -9.28 0.03 -17.25
N ALA A 3 -8.58 -0.86 -17.97
CA ALA A 3 -7.41 -0.48 -18.76
C ALA A 3 -7.75 0.40 -19.98
N SER A 4 -9.02 0.47 -20.39
CA SER A 4 -9.48 1.38 -21.44
C SER A 4 -9.68 2.82 -20.96
N LEU A 5 -9.61 3.09 -19.66
CA LEU A 5 -9.75 4.45 -19.15
C LEU A 5 -8.53 5.33 -19.50
N PRO A 6 -8.75 6.65 -19.62
CA PRO A 6 -7.67 7.59 -19.83
C PRO A 6 -6.66 7.50 -18.68
N LEU A 7 -5.38 7.57 -19.02
CA LEU A 7 -4.26 7.42 -18.08
C LEU A 7 -4.37 8.39 -16.88
N VAL A 8 -4.95 9.57 -17.10
CA VAL A 8 -5.24 10.56 -16.05
C VAL A 8 -6.14 10.00 -14.95
N TYR A 9 -7.20 9.27 -15.28
CA TYR A 9 -8.11 8.68 -14.29
C TYR A 9 -7.41 7.59 -13.46
N LEU A 10 -6.53 6.81 -14.08
CA LEU A 10 -5.75 5.79 -13.38
C LEU A 10 -4.69 6.40 -12.45
N LEU A 11 -4.09 7.52 -12.84
CA LEU A 11 -3.22 8.29 -11.96
C LEU A 11 -3.98 8.88 -10.77
N VAL A 12 -5.19 9.40 -10.99
CA VAL A 12 -6.06 9.89 -9.90
C VAL A 12 -6.46 8.73 -8.97
N LEU A 13 -6.78 7.56 -9.52
CA LEU A 13 -7.08 6.36 -8.73
C LEU A 13 -5.87 5.93 -7.86
N ALA A 14 -4.67 5.91 -8.45
CA ALA A 14 -3.44 5.59 -7.73
C ALA A 14 -3.10 6.63 -6.65
N ALA A 15 -3.30 7.91 -6.96
CA ALA A 15 -3.13 9.01 -6.01
C ALA A 15 -4.16 8.92 -4.87
N ALA A 16 -5.42 8.57 -5.17
CA ALA A 16 -6.47 8.38 -4.18
C ALA A 16 -6.18 7.17 -3.28
N ALA A 17 -5.77 6.03 -3.85
CA ALA A 17 -5.37 4.83 -3.10
C ALA A 17 -4.17 5.12 -2.18
N THR A 18 -3.15 5.82 -2.71
CA THR A 18 -1.99 6.28 -1.94
C THR A 18 -2.40 7.22 -0.81
N SER A 19 -3.31 8.16 -1.09
CA SER A 19 -3.81 9.11 -0.10
C SER A 19 -4.61 8.42 0.99
N LEU A 20 -5.46 7.44 0.65
CA LEU A 20 -6.20 6.63 1.61
C LEU A 20 -5.27 5.80 2.50
N PHE A 21 -4.23 5.20 1.91
CA PHE A 21 -3.22 4.46 2.65
C PHE A 21 -2.44 5.38 3.60
N CYS A 22 -1.96 6.53 3.10
CA CYS A 22 -1.24 7.51 3.91
C CYS A 22 -2.12 8.10 5.01
N PHE A 23 -3.39 8.38 4.74
CA PHE A 23 -4.35 8.87 5.73
C PHE A 23 -4.63 7.83 6.81
N SER A 24 -4.79 6.56 6.41
CA SER A 24 -4.96 5.45 7.35
C SER A 24 -3.72 5.28 8.23
N MET A 25 -2.53 5.30 7.63
CA MET A 25 -1.26 5.17 8.36
C MET A 25 -0.96 6.34 9.27
N THR A 26 -1.25 7.57 8.86
CA THR A 26 -1.09 8.75 9.74
C THR A 26 -2.05 8.72 10.92
N LYS A 27 -3.24 8.15 10.76
CA LYS A 27 -4.17 7.91 11.87
C LYS A 27 -3.70 6.78 12.80
N TRP A 28 -2.95 5.80 12.28
CA TRP A 28 -2.50 4.64 13.07
C TRP A 28 -1.14 4.84 13.73
N ILE A 29 -0.24 5.65 13.14
CA ILE A 29 1.11 5.90 13.63
C ILE A 29 1.21 7.38 13.99
N PRO A 30 1.00 7.75 15.27
CA PRO A 30 1.14 9.13 15.71
C PRO A 30 2.62 9.52 15.65
N GLY A 31 3.10 10.07 14.53
CA GLY A 31 4.51 10.46 14.42
C GLY A 31 4.78 11.34 13.20
N ARG A 32 5.47 12.48 13.39
CA ARG A 32 5.79 13.42 12.30
C ARG A 32 6.59 12.76 11.18
N LYS A 33 7.50 11.83 11.50
CA LYS A 33 8.34 11.12 10.52
C LYS A 33 7.55 10.15 9.64
N GLY A 34 6.57 9.44 10.21
CA GLY A 34 5.71 8.54 9.44
C GLY A 34 4.93 9.29 8.36
N ARG A 35 4.43 10.48 8.69
CA ARG A 35 3.65 11.33 7.77
C ARG A 35 4.39 11.71 6.49
N THR A 36 5.72 11.82 6.52
CA THR A 36 6.56 12.12 5.35
C THR A 36 7.13 10.87 4.68
N VAL A 37 7.50 9.85 5.46
CA VAL A 37 8.11 8.63 4.91
C VAL A 37 7.10 7.80 4.13
N PHE A 38 5.86 7.65 4.59
CA PHE A 38 4.85 6.84 3.91
C PHE A 38 4.51 7.32 2.48
N PRO A 39 4.23 8.61 2.22
CA PRO A 39 3.97 9.06 0.85
C PRO A 39 5.20 8.94 -0.04
N LEU A 40 6.41 9.18 0.49
CA LEU A 40 7.67 9.00 -0.25
C LEU A 40 7.89 7.55 -0.69
N VAL A 41 7.74 6.60 0.24
CA VAL A 41 7.85 5.16 -0.06
C VAL A 41 6.77 4.72 -1.05
N SER A 42 5.54 5.23 -0.89
CA SER A 42 4.44 4.93 -1.80
C SER A 42 4.72 5.42 -3.22
N ALA A 43 5.19 6.66 -3.37
CA ALA A 43 5.57 7.23 -4.66
C ALA A 43 6.74 6.46 -5.30
N ALA A 44 7.75 6.11 -4.51
CA ALA A 44 8.87 5.29 -4.96
C ALA A 44 8.42 3.91 -5.45
N CYS A 45 7.50 3.24 -4.74
CA CYS A 45 6.91 1.96 -5.17
C CYS A 45 6.09 2.10 -6.46
N CYS A 46 5.31 3.18 -6.61
CA CYS A 46 4.53 3.42 -7.83
C CYS A 46 5.45 3.59 -9.05
N LEU A 47 6.50 4.43 -8.91
CA LEU A 47 7.49 4.65 -9.96
C LEU A 47 8.29 3.37 -10.25
N GLY A 48 8.67 2.63 -9.21
CA GLY A 48 9.37 1.36 -9.34
C GLY A 48 8.57 0.33 -10.11
N MET A 49 7.27 0.18 -9.84
CA MET A 49 6.39 -0.72 -10.59
C MET A 49 6.34 -0.34 -12.07
N ILE A 50 6.10 0.94 -12.39
CA ILE A 50 6.06 1.43 -13.77
C ILE A 50 7.39 1.16 -14.49
N LEU A 51 8.52 1.39 -13.81
CA LEU A 51 9.85 1.15 -14.37
C LEU A 51 10.10 -0.35 -14.62
N VAL A 52 9.73 -1.21 -13.67
CA VAL A 52 9.87 -2.68 -13.79
C VAL A 52 9.01 -3.21 -14.94
N GLY A 53 7.79 -2.72 -15.15
CA GLY A 53 6.97 -3.16 -16.28
C GLY A 53 7.44 -2.70 -17.64
N ARG A 54 8.18 -1.59 -17.69
CA ARG A 54 8.85 -1.13 -18.90
C ARG A 54 10.11 -1.93 -19.21
N ILE A 55 10.80 -2.43 -18.18
CA ILE A 55 12.04 -3.19 -18.31
C ILE A 55 11.77 -4.69 -18.50
N GLN A 56 10.61 -5.20 -18.07
CA GLN A 56 10.25 -6.61 -18.23
C GLN A 56 10.12 -7.01 -19.71
N TYR A 57 10.57 -8.24 -20.00
CA TYR A 57 10.53 -8.87 -21.33
C TYR A 57 9.11 -8.87 -21.95
N GLN A 58 8.09 -8.97 -21.10
CA GLN A 58 6.69 -8.80 -21.48
C GLN A 58 6.33 -7.32 -21.26
N HIS A 59 6.10 -6.55 -22.31
CA HIS A 59 5.68 -5.16 -22.18
C HIS A 59 4.25 -5.09 -21.64
N TRP A 60 4.12 -4.87 -20.33
CA TRP A 60 2.81 -4.62 -19.72
C TRP A 60 2.43 -3.14 -19.92
N PRO A 61 1.19 -2.84 -20.37
CA PRO A 61 0.77 -1.46 -20.52
C PRO A 61 0.76 -0.77 -19.15
N VAL A 62 1.20 0.50 -19.11
CA VAL A 62 1.27 1.31 -17.87
C VAL A 62 -0.08 1.34 -17.13
N GLN A 63 -1.18 1.25 -17.87
CA GLN A 63 -2.54 1.17 -17.33
C GLN A 63 -2.74 -0.05 -16.42
N HIS A 64 -2.30 -1.23 -16.84
CA HIS A 64 -2.42 -2.46 -16.03
C HIS A 64 -1.62 -2.35 -14.74
N MET A 65 -0.43 -1.74 -14.80
CA MET A 65 0.41 -1.55 -13.63
C MET A 65 -0.19 -0.58 -12.61
N LEU A 66 -0.81 0.50 -13.07
CA LEU A 66 -1.50 1.46 -12.20
C LEU A 66 -2.71 0.84 -11.53
N ILE A 67 -3.46 0.00 -12.24
CA ILE A 67 -4.62 -0.73 -11.69
C ILE A 67 -4.15 -1.72 -10.62
N LEU A 68 -3.16 -2.55 -10.93
CA LEU A 68 -2.56 -3.49 -9.98
C LEU A 68 -2.03 -2.79 -8.73
N TYR A 69 -1.28 -1.69 -8.91
CA TYR A 69 -0.76 -0.89 -7.82
C TYR A 69 -1.88 -0.38 -6.91
N SER A 70 -2.92 0.21 -7.50
CA SER A 70 -4.02 0.81 -6.75
C SER A 70 -4.79 -0.24 -5.95
N PHE A 71 -5.12 -1.37 -6.57
CA PHE A 71 -5.82 -2.46 -5.91
C PHE A 71 -4.97 -3.15 -4.83
N ALA A 72 -3.67 -3.33 -5.08
CA ALA A 72 -2.74 -3.86 -4.08
C ALA A 72 -2.64 -2.93 -2.86
N TRP A 73 -2.59 -1.61 -3.06
CA TRP A 73 -2.59 -0.63 -1.97
C TRP A 73 -3.90 -0.53 -1.21
N VAL A 74 -5.05 -0.62 -1.89
CA VAL A 74 -6.34 -0.71 -1.20
C VAL A 74 -6.44 -2.01 -0.40
N GLY A 75 -6.08 -3.15 -1.00
CA GLY A 75 -6.05 -4.45 -0.34
C GLY A 75 -5.12 -4.47 0.87
N LEU A 76 -3.92 -3.89 0.74
CA LEU A 76 -2.97 -3.74 1.84
C LEU A 76 -3.55 -2.85 2.97
N THR A 77 -4.21 -1.74 2.63
CA THR A 77 -4.87 -0.87 3.61
C THR A 77 -5.95 -1.62 4.39
N ILE A 78 -6.79 -2.39 3.71
CA ILE A 78 -7.86 -3.20 4.32
C ILE A 78 -7.26 -4.30 5.20
N GLY A 79 -6.25 -5.01 4.70
CA GLY A 79 -5.61 -6.11 5.42
C GLY A 79 -4.79 -5.66 6.63
N LEU A 80 -4.31 -4.41 6.65
CA LEU A 80 -3.65 -3.80 7.80
C LEU A 80 -4.64 -3.14 8.78
N PHE A 81 -5.90 -2.95 8.40
CA PHE A 81 -6.93 -2.40 9.28
C PHE A 81 -7.09 -3.11 10.64
N PRO A 82 -7.05 -4.46 10.74
CA PRO A 82 -7.10 -5.14 12.03
C PRO A 82 -5.82 -4.95 12.85
N ALA A 83 -4.68 -4.69 12.21
CA ALA A 83 -3.40 -4.44 12.86
C ALA A 83 -3.27 -3.00 13.41
N ARG A 84 -4.23 -2.11 13.13
CA ARG A 84 -4.18 -0.68 13.50
C ARG A 84 -3.89 -0.40 14.98
N LYS A 85 -4.49 -1.19 15.88
CA LYS A 85 -4.32 -1.00 17.34
C LYS A 85 -2.90 -1.37 17.78
N LEU A 86 -2.33 -2.40 17.17
CA LEU A 86 -0.98 -2.89 17.45
C LEU A 86 0.06 -1.92 16.90
N MET A 87 -0.14 -1.44 15.66
CA MET A 87 0.66 -0.37 15.05
C MET A 87 0.67 0.90 15.89
N HIS A 88 -0.49 1.34 16.38
CA HIS A 88 -0.58 2.50 17.25
C HIS A 88 0.17 2.31 18.57
N LYS A 89 0.02 1.14 19.20
CA LYS A 89 0.73 0.82 20.43
C LYS A 89 2.26 0.85 20.23
N TYR A 90 2.75 0.23 19.15
CA TYR A 90 4.18 0.23 18.83
C TYR A 90 4.70 1.61 18.48
N ALA A 91 3.96 2.39 17.71
CA ALA A 91 4.31 3.77 17.40
C ALA A 91 4.41 4.63 18.67
N THR A 92 3.47 4.48 19.61
CA THR A 92 3.52 5.18 20.90
C THR A 92 4.70 4.74 21.76
N GLU A 93 5.02 3.44 21.80
CA GLU A 93 6.18 2.92 22.54
C GLU A 93 7.50 3.43 21.95
N ILE A 94 7.63 3.43 20.61
CA ILE A 94 8.81 3.95 19.90
C ILE A 94 9.00 5.45 20.18
N ASN A 95 7.93 6.25 20.13
CA ASN A 95 8.00 7.68 20.43
C ASN A 95 8.33 7.97 21.89
N ALA A 96 7.90 7.10 22.81
CA ALA A 96 8.27 7.17 24.22
C ALA A 96 9.72 6.71 24.48
N GLY A 97 10.48 6.35 23.43
CA GLY A 97 11.86 5.91 23.53
C GLY A 97 12.04 4.47 23.99
N VAL A 98 10.96 3.68 24.09
CA VAL A 98 11.02 2.27 24.49
C VAL A 98 11.54 1.45 23.34
N LYS A 99 12.82 1.06 23.40
CA LYS A 99 13.43 0.12 22.45
C LYS A 99 13.12 -1.31 22.88
N ARG A 100 12.21 -1.99 22.18
CA ARG A 100 12.06 -3.45 22.29
C ARG A 100 13.02 -4.14 21.33
N GLU A 101 13.65 -5.23 21.75
CA GLU A 101 14.45 -6.11 20.88
C GLU A 101 13.61 -6.76 19.77
N LYS A 102 12.32 -7.03 20.03
CA LYS A 102 11.41 -7.65 19.06
C LYS A 102 10.00 -7.07 19.14
N TYR A 103 9.50 -6.64 18.00
CA TYR A 103 8.09 -6.29 17.81
C TYR A 103 7.39 -7.49 17.16
N ASP A 104 6.82 -8.38 17.97
CA ASP A 104 6.11 -9.55 17.44
C ASP A 104 4.77 -9.13 16.84
N VAL A 105 4.68 -9.20 15.52
CA VAL A 105 3.43 -8.99 14.78
C VAL A 105 2.71 -10.34 14.71
N PRO A 106 1.53 -10.50 15.34
CA PRO A 106 0.80 -11.76 15.30
C PRO A 106 0.58 -12.25 13.87
N ALA A 107 0.85 -13.53 13.62
CA ALA A 107 0.73 -14.14 12.29
C ALA A 107 -0.65 -13.92 11.65
N ARG A 108 -1.73 -13.87 12.45
CA ARG A 108 -3.09 -13.54 11.98
C ARG A 108 -3.19 -12.21 11.24
N TYR A 109 -2.42 -11.20 11.65
CA TYR A 109 -2.42 -9.89 10.98
C TYR A 109 -1.58 -9.92 9.72
N GLN A 110 -0.49 -10.68 9.70
CA GLN A 110 0.30 -10.91 8.48
C GLN A 110 -0.53 -11.67 7.44
N VAL A 111 -1.21 -12.74 7.84
CA VAL A 111 -2.09 -13.53 6.96
C VAL A 111 -3.23 -12.66 6.42
N SER A 112 -3.86 -11.83 7.26
CA SER A 112 -4.90 -10.91 6.82
C SER A 112 -4.39 -9.85 5.83
N ALA A 113 -3.17 -9.34 6.03
CA ALA A 113 -2.54 -8.40 5.10
C ALA A 113 -2.22 -9.07 3.76
N ILE A 114 -1.58 -10.23 3.81
CA ILE A 114 -1.20 -11.01 2.62
C ILE A 114 -2.43 -11.44 1.84
N SER A 115 -3.45 -11.99 2.50
CA SER A 115 -4.68 -12.44 1.83
C SER A 115 -5.42 -11.27 1.16
N SER A 116 -5.49 -10.11 1.82
CA SER A 116 -6.15 -8.93 1.25
C SER A 116 -5.37 -8.36 0.05
N VAL A 117 -4.04 -8.41 0.08
CA VAL A 117 -3.21 -8.03 -1.07
C VAL A 117 -3.39 -9.02 -2.23
N ILE A 118 -3.42 -10.32 -1.96
CA ILE A 118 -3.65 -11.33 -2.99
C ILE A 118 -5.02 -11.12 -3.64
N ILE A 119 -6.08 -10.94 -2.83
CA ILE A 119 -7.44 -10.69 -3.32
C ILE A 119 -7.49 -9.39 -4.12
N GLY A 120 -6.87 -8.31 -3.61
CA GLY A 120 -6.79 -7.03 -4.32
C GLY A 120 -6.09 -7.17 -5.66
N SER A 121 -4.91 -7.81 -5.70
CA SER A 121 -4.16 -8.04 -6.93
C SER A 121 -4.94 -8.92 -7.93
N LEU A 122 -5.59 -9.99 -7.47
CA LEU A 122 -6.43 -10.83 -8.33
C LEU A 122 -7.60 -10.05 -8.92
N LEU A 123 -8.28 -9.22 -8.11
CA LEU A 123 -9.30 -8.31 -8.60
C LEU A 123 -8.72 -7.33 -9.62
N GLY A 124 -7.55 -6.76 -9.36
CA GLY A 124 -6.84 -5.89 -10.28
C GLY A 124 -6.56 -6.55 -11.63
N ILE A 125 -6.17 -7.83 -11.66
CA ILE A 125 -5.96 -8.60 -12.89
C ILE A 125 -7.28 -8.84 -13.62
N ILE A 126 -8.34 -9.21 -12.91
CA ILE A 126 -9.66 -9.49 -13.50
C ILE A 126 -10.28 -8.20 -14.08
N LEU A 127 -10.07 -7.06 -13.41
CA LEU A 127 -10.66 -5.78 -13.77
C LEU A 127 -9.84 -4.97 -14.77
N SER A 128 -8.53 -5.21 -14.89
CA SER A 128 -7.66 -4.55 -15.87
C SER A 128 -8.11 -4.87 -17.29
#